data_AF-A0A848UCN5-F1
#
_entry.id   AF-A0A848UCN5-F1
#
_cell.length_a   1.000
_cell.length_b   1.000
_cell.length_c   1.000
_cell.angle_alpha   90.00
_cell.angle_beta   90.00
_cell.angle_gamma   90.00
#
_symmetry.space_group_name_H-M   'P 1'
#
loop_
_entity.id
_entity.type
_entity.pdbx_description
1 polymer ?
#
loop_
_entity_poly.entity_id
_entity_poly.type
_entity_poly.pdbx_seq_one_letter_code
_entity_poly.pdbx_strand_id
1 'polypeptide(L)'
;MNGLIQQLALTTGLTLHRLMGIALLACLSTSTSTSTAQAVELNCDAHSRISESFDNGARWDLCWESRIRENLVLSEVHYTPPGGEPLRVLSSARLSQLHVAYDDSDVTYNDVTQYGLGGGYLQTLSAADCPLGNLLNVQTRPAICRWRNQGDAAYRTANRAATTQSLNLFSVSQVGAYAYIINWTFHDDGAVEPGVGATGALQRSSSDTKLPFGRLLQGDPDTLWLSHTHNYYWRLDFDLGSAANDDRFSETRYVPQSDGTRIRQTRRFRTEQALSIQPEMQQRWQISASDGEDSPAYLIEPTHLGHRFVRTDVEPYSEYDLFVTVASDCERFASQNARFNPDCLNDVLQYVDGQSIVDEDIVLWHRVGFHHMPRSEDQRHMHAHWDGFVMQAQNVLPGTSGLSGLPNQAPVWQQLIDRDGETGADIHTQLQADDADNDILSYSATGLPPGVSLSTRGHLHGRLQQAGLYTVEVVVRDDHSHAVESFKWTVGEVAPVTRKGGGAASVLLLLSAGVLLAWRRPATGIMHPGS
;
A
#
# COMPACT_ATOMS: atom_id res chain seq x y z
N MET A 1 -70.12 30.91 10.93
CA MET A 1 -70.83 31.77 11.91
C MET A 1 -69.79 32.55 12.70
N ASN A 2 -70.07 33.83 13.00
CA ASN A 2 -69.26 34.74 13.81
C ASN A 2 -69.11 34.21 15.26
N GLY A 3 -68.22 34.67 16.16
CA GLY A 3 -67.18 35.71 16.19
C GLY A 3 -66.36 35.51 17.49
N LEU A 4 -65.08 35.94 17.63
CA LEU A 4 -64.56 37.30 17.87
C LEU A 4 -64.73 37.79 19.33
N ILE A 5 -63.74 38.55 19.85
CA ILE A 5 -63.67 39.25 21.17
C ILE A 5 -63.12 38.33 22.31
N GLN A 6 -62.16 38.70 23.18
CA GLN A 6 -61.80 40.01 23.79
C GLN A 6 -60.30 40.23 24.08
N GLN A 7 -59.92 41.48 24.39
CA GLN A 7 -58.57 41.98 24.72
C GLN A 7 -58.34 42.23 26.23
N LEU A 8 -57.16 42.79 26.56
CA LEU A 8 -56.68 43.46 27.80
C LEU A 8 -56.05 42.55 28.90
N ALA A 9 -55.08 42.96 29.72
CA ALA A 9 -53.98 43.96 29.74
C ALA A 9 -53.66 44.35 31.22
N LEU A 10 -52.45 44.89 31.48
CA LEU A 10 -51.96 45.45 32.78
C LEU A 10 -51.67 44.38 33.87
N THR A 11 -50.76 44.52 34.85
CA THR A 11 -49.98 45.64 35.46
C THR A 11 -48.52 45.16 35.76
N THR A 12 -47.41 45.88 35.51
CA THR A 12 -46.77 47.05 36.18
C THR A 12 -46.41 46.93 37.68
N GLY A 13 -45.10 47.01 38.02
CA GLY A 13 -44.56 47.28 39.37
C GLY A 13 -43.13 46.73 39.61
N LEU A 14 -42.05 47.41 39.21
CA LEU A 14 -41.19 48.26 40.07
C LEU A 14 -40.76 47.59 41.40
N THR A 15 -39.52 47.13 41.57
CA THR A 15 -38.31 47.89 42.03
C THR A 15 -37.15 46.89 42.27
N LEU A 16 -35.85 47.19 42.43
CA LEU A 16 -35.05 48.43 42.45
C LEU A 16 -33.64 48.14 41.81
N HIS A 17 -32.65 49.03 41.95
CA HIS A 17 -31.25 48.80 41.56
C HIS A 17 -30.34 48.34 42.72
N ARG A 18 -29.34 47.50 42.43
CA ARG A 18 -27.90 47.81 42.65
C ARG A 18 -26.97 46.79 41.98
N LEU A 19 -26.06 47.29 41.15
CA LEU A 19 -24.93 46.54 40.58
C LEU A 19 -23.75 46.53 41.57
N MET A 20 -23.11 45.38 41.75
CA MET A 20 -21.68 45.28 42.07
C MET A 20 -21.13 44.03 41.41
N GLY A 21 -19.94 44.14 40.82
CA GLY A 21 -19.49 43.27 39.74
C GLY A 21 -19.09 41.86 40.16
N ILE A 22 -19.33 40.91 39.25
CA ILE A 22 -18.66 39.61 39.19
C ILE A 22 -17.82 39.63 37.91
N ALA A 23 -16.51 39.45 38.04
CA ALA A 23 -15.64 39.26 36.88
C ALA A 23 -15.89 37.85 36.33
N LEU A 24 -16.58 37.76 35.18
CA LEU A 24 -16.68 36.51 34.45
C LEU A 24 -15.34 36.27 33.73
N LEU A 25 -14.53 35.34 34.22
CA LEU A 25 -13.52 34.72 33.38
C LEU A 25 -14.25 33.95 32.28
N ALA A 26 -14.26 34.50 31.08
CA ALA A 26 -14.62 33.75 29.88
C ALA A 26 -13.49 32.76 29.58
N CYS A 27 -13.53 31.59 30.20
CA CYS A 27 -12.82 30.43 29.68
C CYS A 27 -13.42 30.12 28.30
N LEU A 28 -12.78 30.60 27.23
CA LEU A 28 -12.95 29.99 25.91
C LEU A 28 -12.32 28.60 25.99
N SER A 29 -13.12 27.63 26.44
CA SER A 29 -12.86 26.23 26.12
C SER A 29 -13.03 26.09 24.61
N THR A 30 -11.92 26.15 23.89
CA THR A 30 -11.85 25.68 22.50
C THR A 30 -12.05 24.17 22.52
N SER A 31 -13.32 23.76 22.61
CA SER A 31 -13.73 22.39 22.36
C SER A 31 -13.43 22.11 20.90
N THR A 32 -12.27 21.53 20.62
CA THR A 32 -11.94 20.90 19.34
C THR A 32 -12.93 19.75 19.15
N SER A 33 -14.06 20.06 18.51
CA SER A 33 -15.02 19.06 18.07
C SER A 33 -14.34 18.23 16.98
N THR A 34 -13.77 17.11 17.36
CA THR A 34 -13.32 16.07 16.43
C THR A 34 -14.54 15.61 15.63
N SER A 35 -14.60 16.06 14.38
CA SER A 35 -15.66 15.65 13.45
C SER A 35 -15.49 14.17 13.15
N THR A 36 -16.31 13.33 13.78
CA THR A 36 -16.36 11.90 13.45
C THR A 36 -17.13 11.72 12.16
N ALA A 37 -16.52 11.06 11.17
CA ALA A 37 -17.16 10.71 9.90
C ALA A 37 -18.55 10.09 10.10
N GLN A 38 -19.58 10.68 9.50
CA GLN A 38 -20.95 10.17 9.58
C GLN A 38 -21.08 8.85 8.82
N ALA A 39 -22.04 8.01 9.22
CA ALA A 39 -22.29 6.74 8.55
C ALA A 39 -23.11 6.94 7.28
N VAL A 40 -22.74 6.24 6.22
CA VAL A 40 -23.57 6.15 5.00
C VAL A 40 -24.85 5.36 5.29
N GLU A 41 -25.96 5.77 4.66
CA GLU A 41 -27.20 4.98 4.64
C GLU A 41 -27.07 3.89 3.56
N LEU A 42 -26.92 2.64 4.00
CA LEU A 42 -26.78 1.48 3.12
C LEU A 42 -28.12 0.76 2.90
N ASN A 43 -28.33 0.25 1.70
CA ASN A 43 -29.54 -0.45 1.26
C ASN A 43 -29.46 -1.96 1.51
N CYS A 44 -29.19 -2.35 2.76
CA CYS A 44 -29.24 -3.74 3.20
C CYS A 44 -29.81 -3.90 4.61
N ASP A 45 -30.23 -5.13 4.95
CA ASP A 45 -30.73 -5.46 6.29
C ASP A 45 -29.73 -5.06 7.38
N ALA A 46 -30.23 -4.53 8.50
CA ALA A 46 -29.39 -4.05 9.61
C ALA A 46 -28.43 -5.11 10.20
N HIS A 47 -28.74 -6.40 10.03
CA HIS A 47 -27.86 -7.52 10.37
C HIS A 47 -26.69 -7.70 9.38
N SER A 48 -26.94 -7.42 8.11
CA SER A 48 -26.01 -7.54 6.98
C SER A 48 -25.16 -6.27 6.80
N ARG A 49 -25.41 -5.23 7.58
CA ARG A 49 -24.64 -3.98 7.59
C ARG A 49 -23.46 -4.05 8.57
N ILE A 50 -22.30 -3.62 8.11
CA ILE A 50 -21.12 -3.33 8.92
C ILE A 50 -20.78 -1.85 8.79
N SER A 51 -20.35 -1.28 9.90
CA SER A 51 -20.12 0.16 10.08
C SER A 51 -19.07 0.29 11.18
N GLU A 52 -17.84 0.64 10.81
CA GLU A 52 -16.67 0.66 11.69
C GLU A 52 -15.96 2.00 11.58
N SER A 53 -15.59 2.59 12.72
CA SER A 53 -14.86 3.86 12.79
C SER A 53 -13.54 3.66 13.51
N PHE A 54 -12.48 4.24 12.96
CA PHE A 54 -11.10 4.05 13.40
C PHE A 54 -10.62 5.25 14.21
N ASP A 55 -9.54 5.07 14.98
CA ASP A 55 -9.09 6.08 15.94
C ASP A 55 -8.46 7.31 15.25
N ASN A 56 -8.04 7.16 14.00
CA ASN A 56 -7.63 8.26 13.12
C ASN A 56 -8.83 9.10 12.60
N GLY A 57 -10.08 8.69 12.85
CA GLY A 57 -11.30 9.34 12.37
C GLY A 57 -11.84 8.80 11.04
N ALA A 58 -11.16 7.83 10.40
CA ALA A 58 -11.64 7.18 9.19
C ALA A 58 -12.82 6.23 9.47
N ARG A 59 -13.52 5.82 8.40
CA ARG A 59 -14.68 4.93 8.48
C ARG A 59 -14.73 3.96 7.31
N TRP A 60 -15.18 2.73 7.59
CA TRP A 60 -15.69 1.80 6.58
C TRP A 60 -17.15 1.48 6.86
N ASP A 61 -18.02 1.68 5.87
CA ASP A 61 -19.42 1.25 5.86
C ASP A 61 -19.61 0.27 4.69
N LEU A 62 -20.18 -0.91 4.94
CA LEU A 62 -20.40 -1.91 3.90
C LEU A 62 -21.55 -2.87 4.22
N CYS A 63 -22.12 -3.47 3.18
CA CYS A 63 -23.05 -4.60 3.29
C CYS A 63 -22.31 -5.93 3.01
N TRP A 64 -22.73 -6.99 3.69
CA TRP A 64 -22.22 -8.35 3.48
C TRP A 64 -23.37 -9.35 3.37
N GLU A 65 -23.18 -10.39 2.56
CA GLU A 65 -24.05 -11.56 2.53
C GLU A 65 -23.24 -12.86 2.35
N SER A 66 -23.87 -14.00 2.64
CA SER A 66 -23.30 -15.33 2.39
C SER A 66 -24.10 -16.07 1.31
N ARG A 67 -23.57 -16.12 0.08
CA ARG A 67 -24.16 -16.85 -1.04
C ARG A 67 -23.71 -18.31 -1.07
N ILE A 68 -24.55 -19.21 -1.58
CA ILE A 68 -24.24 -20.65 -1.65
C ILE A 68 -22.94 -20.95 -2.44
N ARG A 69 -22.61 -20.14 -3.47
CA ARG A 69 -21.45 -20.35 -4.33
C ARG A 69 -20.24 -19.55 -3.82
N GLU A 70 -20.31 -18.23 -3.87
CA GLU A 70 -19.21 -17.31 -3.54
C GLU A 70 -18.90 -17.22 -2.03
N ASN A 71 -19.82 -17.68 -1.17
CA ASN A 71 -19.82 -17.38 0.27
C ASN A 71 -19.83 -15.87 0.53
N LEU A 72 -18.78 -15.31 1.13
CA LEU A 72 -18.72 -13.93 1.60
C LEU A 72 -18.67 -12.94 0.42
N VAL A 73 -19.82 -12.36 0.10
CA VAL A 73 -19.98 -11.30 -0.90
C VAL A 73 -20.21 -9.98 -0.20
N LEU A 74 -19.54 -8.94 -0.68
CA LEU A 74 -19.66 -7.58 -0.19
C LEU A 74 -20.40 -6.72 -1.22
N SER A 75 -21.09 -5.70 -0.74
CA SER A 75 -21.77 -4.68 -1.56
C SER A 75 -21.80 -3.33 -0.85
N GLU A 76 -21.97 -2.26 -1.63
CA GLU A 76 -22.03 -0.88 -1.12
C GLU A 76 -20.86 -0.54 -0.17
N VAL A 77 -19.64 -0.89 -0.57
CA VAL A 77 -18.43 -0.69 0.23
C VAL A 77 -18.01 0.76 0.09
N HIS A 78 -18.06 1.52 1.19
CA HIS A 78 -17.70 2.93 1.26
C HIS A 78 -16.57 3.16 2.28
N TYR A 79 -15.59 3.99 1.89
CA TYR A 79 -14.57 4.53 2.78
C TYR A 79 -14.84 6.01 3.02
N THR A 80 -14.81 6.46 4.28
CA THR A 80 -14.78 7.89 4.60
C THR A 80 -13.40 8.23 5.18
N PRO A 81 -12.59 9.05 4.50
CA PRO A 81 -11.30 9.50 5.03
C PRO A 81 -11.50 10.41 6.26
N PRO A 82 -10.50 10.55 7.15
CA PRO A 82 -10.57 11.42 8.32
C PRO A 82 -10.99 12.85 7.98
N GLY A 83 -12.17 13.27 8.43
CA GLY A 83 -12.71 14.62 8.22
C GLY A 83 -13.13 14.95 6.78
N GLY A 84 -13.16 13.96 5.87
CA GLY A 84 -13.69 14.10 4.51
C GLY A 84 -15.08 13.52 4.33
N GLU A 85 -15.54 13.49 3.08
CA GLU A 85 -16.84 12.93 2.68
C GLU A 85 -16.73 11.45 2.27
N PRO A 86 -17.81 10.65 2.39
CA PRO A 86 -17.78 9.25 1.99
C PRO A 86 -17.52 9.05 0.50
N LEU A 87 -16.55 8.19 0.19
CA LEU A 87 -16.24 7.69 -1.14
C LEU A 87 -16.80 6.26 -1.26
N ARG A 88 -17.61 5.97 -2.28
CA ARG A 88 -17.92 4.58 -2.63
C ARG A 88 -16.67 3.98 -3.27
N VAL A 89 -16.34 2.75 -2.89
CA VAL A 89 -15.11 2.07 -3.32
C VAL A 89 -15.44 0.91 -4.23
N LEU A 90 -16.38 0.07 -3.80
CA LEU A 90 -16.88 -1.06 -4.57
C LEU A 90 -18.40 -1.07 -4.51
N SER A 91 -19.04 -1.11 -5.67
CA SER A 91 -20.45 -1.45 -5.80
C SER A 91 -20.70 -2.88 -5.29
N SER A 92 -19.84 -3.83 -5.67
CA SER A 92 -19.80 -5.17 -5.08
C SER A 92 -18.46 -5.91 -5.25
N ALA A 93 -18.17 -6.87 -4.37
CA ALA A 93 -16.92 -7.63 -4.42
C ALA A 93 -17.08 -9.07 -3.92
N ARG A 94 -16.39 -10.02 -4.57
CA ARG A 94 -16.56 -11.47 -4.31
C ARG A 94 -15.44 -12.32 -4.88
N LEU A 95 -15.13 -13.43 -4.22
CA LEU A 95 -14.39 -14.54 -4.84
C LEU A 95 -15.32 -15.23 -5.86
N SER A 96 -15.05 -14.99 -7.13
CA SER A 96 -15.85 -15.45 -8.26
C SER A 96 -15.54 -16.90 -8.63
N GLN A 97 -14.28 -17.33 -8.52
CA GLN A 97 -13.89 -18.71 -8.77
C GLN A 97 -12.65 -19.12 -7.98
N LEU A 98 -12.57 -20.41 -7.68
CA LEU A 98 -11.41 -21.07 -7.10
C LEU A 98 -11.08 -22.29 -7.95
N HIS A 99 -9.97 -22.24 -8.68
CA HIS A 99 -9.47 -23.36 -9.47
C HIS A 99 -8.40 -24.12 -8.71
N VAL A 100 -8.49 -25.45 -8.70
CA VAL A 100 -7.39 -26.33 -8.30
C VAL A 100 -7.00 -27.20 -9.50
N ALA A 101 -5.82 -26.97 -10.06
CA ALA A 101 -5.28 -27.74 -11.18
C ALA A 101 -4.06 -28.54 -10.72
N TYR A 102 -4.06 -29.86 -10.94
CA TYR A 102 -2.95 -30.74 -10.53
C TYR A 102 -1.99 -30.99 -11.68
N ASP A 103 -0.69 -31.06 -11.37
CA ASP A 103 0.39 -31.17 -12.36
C ASP A 103 0.38 -32.51 -13.13
N ASP A 104 -0.37 -33.51 -12.66
CA ASP A 104 -0.48 -34.86 -13.26
C ASP A 104 -1.62 -35.01 -14.29
N SER A 105 -2.43 -33.98 -14.52
CA SER A 105 -3.64 -34.08 -15.34
C SER A 105 -4.01 -32.77 -16.03
N ASP A 106 -4.90 -32.84 -17.02
CA ASP A 106 -5.52 -31.70 -17.70
C ASP A 106 -6.77 -31.15 -16.97
N VAL A 107 -7.11 -31.70 -15.80
CA VAL A 107 -8.34 -31.36 -15.07
C VAL A 107 -8.15 -30.14 -14.17
N THR A 108 -9.13 -29.24 -14.16
CA THR A 108 -9.29 -28.16 -13.18
C THR A 108 -10.55 -28.42 -12.32
N TYR A 109 -10.38 -28.58 -11.02
CA TYR A 109 -11.50 -28.51 -10.07
C TYR A 109 -11.95 -27.05 -9.95
N ASN A 110 -13.25 -26.80 -10.09
CA ASN A 110 -13.83 -25.44 -10.08
C ASN A 110 -14.65 -25.26 -8.80
N ASP A 111 -14.01 -25.03 -7.66
CA ASP A 111 -14.59 -25.29 -6.35
C ASP A 111 -15.84 -24.43 -6.05
N VAL A 112 -15.88 -23.17 -6.53
CA VAL A 112 -17.06 -22.29 -6.37
C VAL A 112 -18.27 -22.81 -7.14
N THR A 113 -18.08 -23.20 -8.41
CA THR A 113 -19.19 -23.60 -9.30
C THR A 113 -19.54 -25.09 -9.22
N GLN A 114 -18.60 -25.94 -8.81
CA GLN A 114 -18.79 -27.38 -8.65
C GLN A 114 -19.39 -27.73 -7.28
N TYR A 115 -18.84 -27.16 -6.21
CA TYR A 115 -19.24 -27.46 -4.83
C TYR A 115 -19.98 -26.27 -4.22
N GLY A 116 -19.35 -25.09 -4.25
CA GLY A 116 -19.77 -23.88 -3.54
C GLY A 116 -19.03 -23.73 -2.21
N LEU A 117 -18.74 -22.50 -1.82
CA LEU A 117 -18.06 -22.17 -0.57
C LEU A 117 -19.05 -21.85 0.55
N GLY A 118 -20.29 -21.47 0.22
CA GLY A 118 -21.36 -21.19 1.17
C GLY A 118 -22.18 -22.41 1.57
N GLY A 119 -23.36 -22.17 2.15
CA GLY A 119 -24.35 -23.21 2.41
C GLY A 119 -23.81 -24.37 3.26
N GLY A 120 -23.81 -25.59 2.70
CA GLY A 120 -23.34 -26.79 3.39
C GLY A 120 -21.82 -26.92 3.55
N TYR A 121 -21.02 -26.17 2.79
CA TYR A 121 -19.56 -26.22 2.83
C TYR A 121 -18.95 -25.20 3.80
N LEU A 122 -19.64 -24.07 4.02
CA LEU A 122 -19.35 -23.09 5.06
C LEU A 122 -19.40 -23.75 6.45
N GLN A 123 -18.35 -23.56 7.23
CA GLN A 123 -18.21 -24.10 8.58
C GLN A 123 -18.93 -23.25 9.63
N THR A 124 -19.31 -23.89 10.74
CA THR A 124 -19.72 -23.19 11.96
C THR A 124 -18.46 -22.74 12.68
N LEU A 125 -18.34 -21.45 12.98
CA LEU A 125 -17.25 -20.89 13.78
C LEU A 125 -17.62 -20.86 15.27
N SER A 126 -16.61 -21.08 16.10
CA SER A 126 -16.68 -20.97 17.55
C SER A 126 -15.94 -19.71 18.06
N ALA A 127 -16.06 -19.42 19.36
CA ALA A 127 -15.29 -18.34 19.97
C ALA A 127 -13.77 -18.58 19.95
N ALA A 128 -13.31 -19.83 19.76
CA ALA A 128 -11.89 -20.13 19.60
C ALA A 128 -11.36 -19.76 18.20
N ASP A 129 -12.23 -19.78 17.18
CA ASP A 129 -11.89 -19.37 15.81
C ASP A 129 -11.89 -17.85 15.67
N CYS A 130 -12.69 -17.14 16.47
CA CYS A 130 -12.81 -15.68 16.46
C CYS A 130 -12.44 -15.05 17.84
N PRO A 131 -11.23 -15.28 18.39
CA PRO A 131 -10.91 -14.97 19.79
C PRO A 131 -10.82 -13.48 20.12
N LEU A 132 -10.61 -12.62 19.10
CA LEU A 132 -10.49 -11.17 19.22
C LEU A 132 -11.67 -10.43 18.57
N GLY A 133 -12.76 -11.14 18.23
CA GLY A 133 -13.84 -10.61 17.42
C GLY A 133 -15.23 -11.05 17.85
N ASN A 134 -16.19 -10.74 17.00
CA ASN A 134 -17.59 -11.10 17.13
C ASN A 134 -17.99 -12.01 15.98
N LEU A 135 -18.78 -13.04 16.28
CA LEU A 135 -19.32 -13.96 15.29
C LEU A 135 -20.63 -13.39 14.72
N LEU A 136 -20.71 -13.29 13.40
CA LEU A 136 -21.93 -12.95 12.67
C LEU A 136 -22.61 -14.23 12.17
N ASN A 137 -23.94 -14.25 12.20
CA ASN A 137 -24.72 -15.42 11.86
C ASN A 137 -25.07 -15.44 10.37
N VAL A 138 -24.68 -16.51 9.67
CA VAL A 138 -25.31 -16.86 8.40
C VAL A 138 -26.59 -17.62 8.73
N GLN A 139 -27.73 -16.94 8.58
CA GLN A 139 -29.04 -17.39 9.06
C GLN A 139 -29.03 -17.60 10.59
N THR A 140 -28.89 -18.84 11.06
CA THR A 140 -28.82 -19.21 12.48
C THR A 140 -27.44 -19.74 12.92
N ARG A 141 -26.47 -19.84 11.99
CA ARG A 141 -25.16 -20.42 12.23
C ARG A 141 -24.09 -19.32 12.35
N PRO A 142 -23.36 -19.21 13.47
CA PRO A 142 -22.19 -18.32 13.53
C PRO A 142 -21.15 -18.82 12.54
N ALA A 143 -20.79 -18.01 11.55
CA ALA A 143 -20.00 -18.48 10.40
C ALA A 143 -19.07 -17.42 9.76
N ILE A 144 -19.25 -16.14 10.09
CA ILE A 144 -18.31 -15.07 9.76
C ILE A 144 -17.70 -14.55 11.06
N CYS A 145 -16.38 -14.42 11.11
CA CYS A 145 -15.70 -13.68 12.17
C CYS A 145 -15.49 -12.23 11.73
N ARG A 146 -15.95 -11.27 12.53
CA ARG A 146 -15.59 -9.84 12.43
C ARG A 146 -14.67 -9.49 13.58
N TRP A 147 -13.44 -9.09 13.29
CA TRP A 147 -12.51 -8.61 14.33
C TRP A 147 -11.78 -7.34 13.88
N ARG A 148 -11.30 -6.56 14.85
CA ARG A 148 -10.55 -5.33 14.61
C ARG A 148 -9.12 -5.52 15.09
N ASN A 149 -8.15 -5.37 14.20
CA ASN A 149 -6.75 -5.32 14.59
C ASN A 149 -6.41 -3.92 15.12
N GLN A 150 -5.51 -3.87 16.10
CA GLN A 150 -5.00 -2.63 16.69
C GLN A 150 -3.51 -2.82 16.99
N GLY A 151 -2.64 -2.07 16.31
CA GLY A 151 -1.22 -1.99 16.69
C GLY A 151 -0.20 -2.46 15.65
N ASP A 152 -0.58 -2.72 14.40
CA ASP A 152 0.39 -2.83 13.32
C ASP A 152 1.07 -1.46 13.10
N ALA A 153 2.31 -1.43 12.61
CA ALA A 153 3.02 -0.17 12.38
C ALA A 153 2.48 0.52 11.12
N ALA A 154 1.98 1.75 11.25
CA ALA A 154 1.53 2.57 10.11
C ALA A 154 2.74 3.20 9.40
N TYR A 155 3.42 4.12 10.09
CA TYR A 155 4.65 4.76 9.62
C TYR A 155 5.64 4.95 10.76
N ARG A 156 6.90 5.11 10.40
CA ARG A 156 7.99 5.35 11.35
C ARG A 156 9.09 6.20 10.72
N THR A 157 9.41 7.31 11.39
CA THR A 157 10.59 8.14 11.09
C THR A 157 11.65 7.93 12.19
N ALA A 158 12.72 8.73 12.18
CA ALA A 158 13.68 8.74 13.29
C ALA A 158 13.06 9.18 14.62
N ASN A 159 12.03 10.05 14.57
CA ASN A 159 11.48 10.77 15.72
C ASN A 159 10.00 10.46 16.00
N ARG A 160 9.27 9.90 15.03
CA ARG A 160 7.83 9.59 15.12
C ARG A 160 7.56 8.11 14.81
N ALA A 161 6.55 7.53 15.45
CA ALA A 161 6.01 6.22 15.12
C ALA A 161 4.50 6.24 15.36
N ALA A 162 3.73 5.68 14.43
CA ALA A 162 2.29 5.54 14.53
C ALA A 162 1.86 4.10 14.27
N THR A 163 0.70 3.72 14.79
CA THR A 163 0.07 2.42 14.55
C THR A 163 -1.17 2.56 13.68
N THR A 164 -1.42 1.59 12.82
CA THR A 164 -2.65 1.45 12.03
C THR A 164 -3.59 0.43 12.67
N GLN A 165 -4.84 0.49 12.26
CA GLN A 165 -5.94 -0.38 12.64
C GLN A 165 -6.61 -0.92 11.38
N SER A 166 -7.18 -2.13 11.48
CA SER A 166 -7.93 -2.72 10.37
C SER A 166 -9.15 -3.49 10.84
N LEU A 167 -10.22 -3.46 10.05
CA LEU A 167 -11.40 -4.31 10.18
C LEU A 167 -11.18 -5.56 9.32
N ASN A 168 -11.35 -6.73 9.91
CA ASN A 168 -11.14 -8.01 9.24
C ASN A 168 -12.44 -8.81 9.27
N LEU A 169 -12.82 -9.35 8.11
CA LEU A 169 -13.99 -10.21 7.92
C LEU A 169 -13.54 -11.51 7.28
N PHE A 170 -13.64 -12.62 8.00
CA PHE A 170 -13.33 -13.93 7.42
C PHE A 170 -14.39 -14.99 7.65
N SER A 171 -14.39 -15.99 6.78
CA SER A 171 -15.22 -17.20 6.88
C SER A 171 -14.42 -18.42 6.43
N VAL A 172 -14.83 -19.63 6.84
CA VAL A 172 -14.11 -20.87 6.53
C VAL A 172 -15.01 -21.85 5.78
N SER A 173 -14.55 -22.35 4.64
CA SER A 173 -15.28 -23.26 3.76
C SER A 173 -14.50 -24.55 3.56
N GLN A 174 -15.07 -25.70 3.96
CA GLN A 174 -14.45 -27.02 3.76
C GLN A 174 -14.88 -27.59 2.41
N VAL A 175 -13.93 -27.87 1.51
CA VAL A 175 -14.18 -28.50 0.20
C VAL A 175 -13.21 -29.68 0.04
N GLY A 176 -13.76 -30.90 0.06
CA GLY A 176 -12.95 -32.11 0.09
C GLY A 176 -12.05 -32.15 1.33
N ALA A 177 -10.74 -32.32 1.13
CA ALA A 177 -9.74 -32.28 2.19
C ALA A 177 -9.27 -30.86 2.54
N TYR A 178 -9.50 -29.87 1.67
CA TYR A 178 -9.08 -28.48 1.90
C TYR A 178 -10.11 -27.70 2.72
N ALA A 179 -9.60 -26.77 3.52
CA ALA A 179 -10.37 -25.70 4.12
C ALA A 179 -9.83 -24.36 3.59
N TYR A 180 -10.72 -23.52 3.07
CA TYR A 180 -10.39 -22.21 2.54
C TYR A 180 -10.93 -21.12 3.47
N ILE A 181 -10.02 -20.27 3.95
CA ILE A 181 -10.32 -19.11 4.79
C ILE A 181 -10.45 -17.91 3.86
N ILE A 182 -11.68 -17.48 3.55
CA ILE A 182 -11.94 -16.32 2.69
C ILE A 182 -11.91 -15.09 3.58
N ASN A 183 -10.98 -14.16 3.35
CA ASN A 183 -10.75 -12.98 4.17
C ASN A 183 -10.86 -11.68 3.36
N TRP A 184 -11.39 -10.65 4.01
CA TRP A 184 -11.31 -9.26 3.59
C TRP A 184 -10.81 -8.41 4.75
N THR A 185 -9.72 -7.66 4.53
CA THR A 185 -9.19 -6.69 5.49
C THR A 185 -9.35 -5.27 4.96
N PHE A 186 -9.83 -4.36 5.80
CA PHE A 186 -10.12 -2.96 5.52
C PHE A 186 -9.31 -2.09 6.45
N HIS A 187 -8.37 -1.30 5.92
CA HIS A 187 -7.39 -0.55 6.68
C HIS A 187 -7.86 0.88 6.95
N ASP A 188 -7.39 1.48 8.05
CA ASP A 188 -7.75 2.85 8.42
C ASP A 188 -7.19 3.93 7.46
N ASP A 189 -6.24 3.56 6.58
CA ASP A 189 -5.70 4.37 5.49
C ASP A 189 -6.45 4.21 4.14
N GLY A 190 -7.54 3.46 4.12
CA GLY A 190 -8.34 3.22 2.93
C GLY A 190 -7.87 2.04 2.07
N ALA A 191 -6.78 1.35 2.41
CA ALA A 191 -6.43 0.12 1.70
C ALA A 191 -7.42 -1.03 1.98
N VAL A 192 -7.58 -1.92 1.00
CA VAL A 192 -8.41 -3.14 1.11
C VAL A 192 -7.61 -4.35 0.64
N GLU A 193 -7.54 -5.39 1.47
CA GLU A 193 -6.79 -6.63 1.20
C GLU A 193 -7.74 -7.85 1.18
N PRO A 194 -8.23 -8.26 0.00
CA PRO A 194 -8.77 -9.61 -0.22
C PRO A 194 -7.68 -10.68 -0.16
N GLY A 195 -7.97 -11.79 0.52
CA GLY A 195 -7.07 -12.94 0.57
C GLY A 195 -7.81 -14.27 0.78
N VAL A 196 -7.15 -15.37 0.39
CA VAL A 196 -7.58 -16.73 0.73
C VAL A 196 -6.45 -17.46 1.47
N GLY A 197 -6.78 -18.02 2.64
CA GLY A 197 -5.93 -18.96 3.36
C GLY A 197 -6.30 -20.40 3.01
N ALA A 198 -5.49 -21.10 2.23
CA ALA A 198 -5.65 -22.53 1.96
C ALA A 198 -5.00 -23.37 3.08
N THR A 199 -5.79 -24.19 3.76
CA THR A 199 -5.37 -25.13 4.82
C THR A 199 -6.19 -26.44 4.69
N GLY A 200 -6.29 -27.26 5.73
CA GLY A 200 -6.90 -28.60 5.69
C GLY A 200 -5.85 -29.69 5.53
N ALA A 201 -5.99 -30.58 4.56
CA ALA A 201 -5.03 -31.65 4.29
C ALA A 201 -4.81 -31.89 2.79
N LEU A 202 -3.64 -32.45 2.45
CA LEU A 202 -3.31 -32.88 1.09
C LEU A 202 -4.33 -33.89 0.56
N GLN A 203 -4.88 -33.64 -0.64
CA GLN A 203 -6.00 -34.43 -1.16
C GLN A 203 -5.60 -35.55 -2.15
N ARG A 204 -4.62 -35.34 -3.02
CA ARG A 204 -4.26 -36.29 -4.08
C ARG A 204 -2.81 -36.76 -3.98
N SER A 205 -2.63 -38.05 -4.25
CA SER A 205 -1.35 -38.72 -4.32
C SER A 205 -1.35 -39.81 -5.40
N SER A 206 -0.17 -40.35 -5.71
CA SER A 206 0.05 -41.50 -6.58
C SER A 206 0.91 -42.55 -5.88
N SER A 207 0.68 -43.82 -6.17
CA SER A 207 1.56 -44.93 -5.76
C SER A 207 2.73 -45.15 -6.73
N ASP A 208 2.74 -44.50 -7.90
CA ASP A 208 3.94 -44.43 -8.74
C ASP A 208 4.84 -43.28 -8.26
N THR A 209 5.79 -43.66 -7.40
CA THR A 209 6.77 -42.76 -6.78
C THR A 209 7.81 -42.18 -7.74
N LYS A 210 7.75 -42.51 -9.04
CA LYS A 210 8.68 -42.04 -10.07
C LYS A 210 8.12 -40.94 -10.96
N LEU A 211 6.85 -40.58 -10.83
CA LEU A 211 6.25 -39.50 -11.61
C LEU A 211 6.87 -38.14 -11.22
N PRO A 212 7.06 -37.21 -12.17
CA PRO A 212 7.70 -35.90 -11.92
C PRO A 212 6.76 -34.87 -11.27
N PHE A 213 5.51 -35.25 -10.93
CA PHE A 213 4.41 -34.33 -10.59
C PHE A 213 4.23 -34.10 -9.09
N GLY A 214 5.25 -34.31 -8.24
CA GLY A 214 5.06 -34.26 -6.79
C GLY A 214 6.31 -34.52 -5.95
N ARG A 215 6.11 -34.83 -4.66
CA ARG A 215 7.16 -35.27 -3.72
C ARG A 215 6.75 -36.46 -2.86
N LEU A 216 7.76 -37.27 -2.53
CA LEU A 216 7.70 -38.18 -1.39
C LEU A 216 7.90 -37.37 -0.11
N LEU A 217 7.14 -37.68 0.94
CA LEU A 217 7.20 -36.96 2.22
C LEU A 217 7.96 -37.78 3.27
N GLN A 218 8.53 -37.11 4.27
CA GLN A 218 9.32 -37.79 5.29
C GLN A 218 8.43 -38.74 6.11
N GLY A 219 8.78 -40.04 6.07
CA GLY A 219 8.02 -41.10 6.73
C GLY A 219 6.98 -41.78 5.84
N ASP A 220 6.81 -41.31 4.60
CA ASP A 220 5.86 -41.84 3.62
C ASP A 220 6.55 -42.08 2.25
N PRO A 221 7.43 -43.10 2.17
CA PRO A 221 8.29 -43.33 1.00
C PRO A 221 7.56 -43.96 -0.19
N ASP A 222 6.37 -44.52 0.03
CA ASP A 222 5.59 -45.26 -0.97
C ASP A 222 4.49 -44.41 -1.63
N THR A 223 4.37 -43.13 -1.23
CA THR A 223 3.33 -42.20 -1.69
C THR A 223 3.93 -40.93 -2.27
N LEU A 224 3.64 -40.65 -3.55
CA LEU A 224 3.94 -39.38 -4.20
C LEU A 224 2.78 -38.41 -4.00
N TRP A 225 2.98 -37.38 -3.19
CA TRP A 225 2.00 -36.31 -2.98
C TRP A 225 2.10 -35.28 -4.09
N LEU A 226 0.98 -35.01 -4.76
CA LEU A 226 0.97 -34.31 -6.05
C LEU A 226 1.00 -32.79 -5.89
N SER A 227 1.88 -32.16 -6.66
CA SER A 227 1.93 -30.71 -6.86
C SER A 227 0.72 -30.21 -7.63
N HIS A 228 0.28 -28.98 -7.33
CA HIS A 228 -0.92 -28.39 -7.90
C HIS A 228 -0.94 -26.86 -7.72
N THR A 229 -1.69 -26.15 -8.55
CA THR A 229 -1.93 -24.71 -8.43
C THR A 229 -3.35 -24.43 -7.94
N HIS A 230 -3.46 -23.57 -6.92
CA HIS A 230 -4.68 -22.86 -6.56
C HIS A 230 -4.73 -21.53 -7.31
N ASN A 231 -5.84 -21.21 -7.99
CA ASN A 231 -6.04 -19.89 -8.62
C ASN A 231 -7.34 -19.26 -8.12
N TYR A 232 -7.23 -18.07 -7.54
CA TYR A 232 -8.32 -17.30 -6.95
C TYR A 232 -8.72 -16.17 -7.90
N TYR A 233 -9.92 -16.20 -8.45
CA TYR A 233 -10.44 -15.15 -9.33
C TYR A 233 -11.43 -14.28 -8.55
N TRP A 234 -11.08 -13.02 -8.35
CA TRP A 234 -11.88 -12.02 -7.66
C TRP A 234 -12.62 -11.15 -8.67
N ARG A 235 -13.94 -11.00 -8.50
CA ARG A 235 -14.73 -10.03 -9.27
C ARG A 235 -14.91 -8.79 -8.40
N LEU A 236 -14.41 -7.66 -8.90
CA LEU A 236 -14.34 -6.36 -8.24
C LEU A 236 -15.12 -5.36 -9.10
N ASP A 237 -16.24 -4.91 -8.58
CA ASP A 237 -17.19 -4.00 -9.24
C ASP A 237 -16.93 -2.64 -8.60
N PHE A 238 -16.07 -1.83 -9.23
CA PHE A 238 -15.64 -0.52 -8.70
C PHE A 238 -16.69 0.54 -9.05
N ASP A 239 -16.84 1.52 -8.16
CA ASP A 239 -17.81 2.61 -8.31
C ASP A 239 -17.25 3.80 -7.52
N LEU A 240 -16.12 4.35 -7.98
CA LEU A 240 -15.33 5.37 -7.28
C LEU A 240 -15.83 6.79 -7.49
N GLY A 241 -16.34 7.11 -8.68
CA GLY A 241 -16.78 8.46 -8.97
C GLY A 241 -18.21 8.76 -8.51
N SER A 242 -18.88 9.62 -9.28
CA SER A 242 -20.21 10.15 -8.93
C SER A 242 -21.36 9.30 -9.45
N ALA A 243 -21.06 8.38 -10.38
CA ALA A 243 -21.98 7.40 -10.95
C ALA A 243 -21.16 6.21 -11.46
N ALA A 244 -21.72 5.00 -11.42
CA ALA A 244 -21.02 3.76 -11.76
C ALA A 244 -20.26 3.78 -13.11
N ASN A 245 -20.64 4.63 -14.06
CA ASN A 245 -20.06 4.71 -15.39
C ASN A 245 -18.98 5.82 -15.61
N ASP A 246 -18.61 6.59 -14.58
CA ASP A 246 -17.54 7.59 -14.68
C ASP A 246 -16.13 7.08 -14.28
N ASP A 247 -16.06 5.87 -13.73
CA ASP A 247 -14.81 5.16 -13.44
C ASP A 247 -13.95 4.88 -14.69
N ARG A 248 -12.64 4.78 -14.50
CA ARG A 248 -11.67 4.70 -15.59
C ARG A 248 -10.50 3.77 -15.29
N PHE A 249 -10.26 2.81 -16.19
CA PHE A 249 -9.15 1.85 -16.06
C PHE A 249 -7.87 2.28 -16.81
N SER A 250 -6.72 2.20 -16.13
CA SER A 250 -5.39 2.38 -16.74
C SER A 250 -4.35 1.39 -16.22
N GLU A 251 -3.29 1.20 -17.01
CA GLU A 251 -2.09 0.47 -16.59
C GLU A 251 -0.87 1.39 -16.71
N THR A 252 0.00 1.35 -15.70
CA THR A 252 1.32 2.00 -15.76
C THR A 252 2.42 0.94 -15.74
N ARG A 253 3.39 1.07 -16.63
CA ARG A 253 4.60 0.24 -16.73
C ARG A 253 5.85 1.10 -16.61
N TYR A 254 6.95 0.53 -16.16
CA TYR A 254 8.27 1.15 -16.09
C TYR A 254 9.24 0.43 -17.02
N VAL A 255 9.26 0.81 -18.30
CA VAL A 255 9.98 0.08 -19.35
C VAL A 255 11.50 0.30 -19.20
N PRO A 256 12.31 -0.77 -19.04
CA PRO A 256 13.76 -0.65 -18.90
C PRO A 256 14.42 -0.16 -20.19
N GLN A 257 15.43 0.71 -20.03
CA GLN A 257 16.22 1.28 -21.11
C GLN A 257 17.62 0.65 -21.18
N SER A 258 18.32 0.83 -22.29
CA SER A 258 19.67 0.27 -22.50
C SER A 258 20.76 0.86 -21.60
N ASP A 259 20.51 2.02 -21.00
CA ASP A 259 21.40 2.68 -20.02
C ASP A 259 21.11 2.28 -18.56
N GLY A 260 20.15 1.39 -18.33
CA GLY A 260 19.72 0.94 -17.00
C GLY A 260 18.65 1.82 -16.33
N THR A 261 18.23 2.92 -16.97
CA THR A 261 17.07 3.71 -16.51
C THR A 261 15.75 3.02 -16.83
N ARG A 262 14.63 3.56 -16.32
CA ARG A 262 13.27 3.11 -16.65
C ARG A 262 12.40 4.31 -17.04
N ILE A 263 11.57 4.14 -18.07
CA ILE A 263 10.61 5.17 -18.50
C ILE A 263 9.21 4.75 -18.04
N ARG A 264 8.53 5.62 -17.29
CA ARG A 264 7.12 5.46 -16.93
C ARG A 264 6.26 5.61 -18.20
N GLN A 265 5.45 4.60 -18.50
CA GLN A 265 4.47 4.60 -19.58
C GLN A 265 3.11 4.26 -18.99
N THR A 266 2.15 5.19 -19.11
CA THR A 266 0.78 5.00 -18.65
C THR A 266 -0.15 4.90 -19.85
N ARG A 267 -0.98 3.85 -19.90
CA ARG A 267 -1.98 3.62 -20.93
C ARG A 267 -3.36 3.57 -20.30
N ARG A 268 -4.21 4.56 -20.63
CA ARG A 268 -5.66 4.47 -20.41
C ARG A 268 -6.26 3.52 -21.45
N PHE A 269 -7.11 2.61 -21.02
CA PHE A 269 -7.86 1.74 -21.92
C PHE A 269 -9.25 2.32 -22.19
N ARG A 270 -9.82 1.96 -23.34
CA ARG A 270 -11.13 2.43 -23.82
C ARG A 270 -12.02 1.31 -24.33
N THR A 271 -11.49 0.08 -24.38
CA THR A 271 -12.23 -1.15 -24.59
C THR A 271 -11.88 -2.12 -23.49
N GLU A 272 -12.69 -3.16 -23.34
CA GLU A 272 -12.41 -4.30 -22.47
C GLU A 272 -11.01 -4.87 -22.71
N GLN A 273 -10.42 -5.45 -21.67
CA GLN A 273 -9.05 -5.95 -21.69
C GLN A 273 -8.94 -7.33 -21.04
N ALA A 274 -8.02 -8.13 -21.57
CA ALA A 274 -7.42 -9.26 -20.87
C ALA A 274 -5.91 -9.00 -20.83
N LEU A 275 -5.33 -8.91 -19.62
CA LEU A 275 -3.94 -8.50 -19.39
C LEU A 275 -3.16 -9.58 -18.64
N SER A 276 -1.99 -9.93 -19.16
CA SER A 276 -1.02 -10.82 -18.50
C SER A 276 0.02 -10.02 -17.72
N ILE A 277 0.55 -10.60 -16.65
CA ILE A 277 1.65 -10.04 -15.86
C ILE A 277 3.00 -10.15 -16.59
N GLN A 278 3.70 -9.03 -16.68
CA GLN A 278 5.09 -8.91 -17.18
C GLN A 278 5.99 -8.39 -16.05
N PRO A 279 6.62 -9.29 -15.25
CA PRO A 279 7.41 -8.94 -14.06
C PRO A 279 8.50 -7.90 -14.32
N GLU A 280 9.15 -7.98 -15.48
CA GLU A 280 10.23 -7.08 -15.90
C GLU A 280 9.77 -5.63 -16.11
N MET A 281 8.47 -5.41 -16.31
CA MET A 281 7.86 -4.10 -16.59
C MET A 281 7.40 -3.34 -15.35
N GLN A 282 7.44 -3.95 -14.15
CA GLN A 282 6.96 -3.34 -12.89
C GLN A 282 5.56 -2.72 -13.05
N GLN A 283 4.66 -3.47 -13.69
CA GLN A 283 3.33 -2.98 -14.04
C GLN A 283 2.46 -2.78 -12.80
N ARG A 284 1.54 -1.82 -12.88
CA ARG A 284 0.50 -1.55 -11.88
C ARG A 284 -0.79 -1.20 -12.60
N TRP A 285 -1.93 -1.60 -12.04
CA TRP A 285 -3.25 -1.33 -12.58
C TRP A 285 -3.96 -0.33 -11.68
N GLN A 286 -4.64 0.64 -12.29
CA GLN A 286 -5.30 1.74 -11.56
C GLN A 286 -6.73 1.93 -12.07
N ILE A 287 -7.66 2.04 -11.13
CA ILE A 287 -9.03 2.47 -11.33
C ILE A 287 -9.13 3.88 -10.76
N SER A 288 -9.66 4.84 -11.50
CA SER A 288 -9.79 6.23 -11.07
C SER A 288 -11.19 6.79 -11.35
N ALA A 289 -11.74 7.55 -10.40
CA ALA A 289 -13.05 8.20 -10.47
C ALA A 289 -13.21 9.22 -11.62
N SER A 290 -12.11 9.63 -12.25
CA SER A 290 -12.08 10.55 -13.40
C SER A 290 -10.71 10.54 -14.10
N ASP A 291 -10.49 11.45 -15.05
CA ASP A 291 -9.22 11.60 -15.80
C ASP A 291 -8.20 12.58 -15.17
N GLY A 292 -8.47 13.14 -13.98
CA GLY A 292 -7.51 14.02 -13.28
C GLY A 292 -6.34 13.26 -12.64
N GLU A 293 -5.15 13.85 -12.60
CA GLU A 293 -3.96 13.24 -11.94
C GLU A 293 -4.16 13.12 -10.41
N ASP A 294 -4.90 14.06 -9.82
CA ASP A 294 -5.34 14.06 -8.41
C ASP A 294 -6.69 13.35 -8.19
N SER A 295 -7.20 12.59 -9.17
CA SER A 295 -8.48 11.88 -9.06
C SER A 295 -8.40 10.76 -8.01
N PRO A 296 -9.41 10.59 -7.13
CA PRO A 296 -9.51 9.43 -6.25
C PRO A 296 -9.41 8.14 -7.04
N ALA A 297 -8.53 7.24 -6.58
CA ALA A 297 -8.15 6.05 -7.31
C ALA A 297 -7.81 4.89 -6.37
N TYR A 298 -7.88 3.68 -6.91
CA TYR A 298 -7.32 2.48 -6.29
C TYR A 298 -6.27 1.85 -7.20
N LEU A 299 -5.14 1.49 -6.61
CA LEU A 299 -4.00 0.87 -7.26
C LEU A 299 -3.87 -0.60 -6.86
N ILE A 300 -3.65 -1.47 -7.84
CA ILE A 300 -3.33 -2.88 -7.65
C ILE A 300 -1.94 -3.13 -8.27
N GLU A 301 -0.99 -3.54 -7.44
CA GLU A 301 0.32 -4.03 -7.88
C GLU A 301 0.32 -5.57 -7.91
N PRO A 302 0.76 -6.24 -8.99
CA PRO A 302 0.76 -7.70 -9.07
C PRO A 302 1.69 -8.36 -8.06
N THR A 303 1.16 -9.36 -7.36
CA THR A 303 1.86 -10.19 -6.36
C THR A 303 2.10 -11.62 -6.89
N HIS A 304 2.77 -12.48 -6.12
CA HIS A 304 2.95 -13.93 -6.39
C HIS A 304 3.44 -14.31 -7.81
N LEU A 305 4.23 -13.43 -8.45
CA LEU A 305 4.63 -13.49 -9.87
C LEU A 305 5.21 -14.84 -10.34
N GLY A 306 5.86 -15.59 -9.45
CA GLY A 306 6.46 -16.91 -9.74
C GLY A 306 5.47 -18.07 -9.78
N HIS A 307 4.20 -17.86 -9.41
CA HIS A 307 3.15 -18.89 -9.32
C HIS A 307 2.12 -18.79 -10.46
N ARG A 308 2.37 -17.96 -11.48
CA ARG A 308 1.48 -17.77 -12.63
C ARG A 308 1.30 -19.07 -13.42
N PHE A 309 0.07 -19.58 -13.46
CA PHE A 309 -0.31 -20.81 -14.15
C PHE A 309 -0.95 -20.52 -15.51
N VAL A 310 -0.52 -21.22 -16.55
CA VAL A 310 -1.01 -21.06 -17.93
C VAL A 310 -1.21 -22.44 -18.57
N ARG A 311 -2.42 -22.71 -19.05
CA ARG A 311 -2.81 -23.96 -19.74
C ARG A 311 -3.87 -23.66 -20.82
N THR A 312 -3.46 -22.93 -21.86
CA THR A 312 -4.37 -22.41 -22.89
C THR A 312 -5.12 -23.46 -23.69
N ASP A 313 -4.59 -24.68 -23.82
CA ASP A 313 -5.23 -25.77 -24.56
C ASP A 313 -6.53 -26.31 -23.90
N VAL A 314 -6.70 -26.03 -22.59
CA VAL A 314 -7.86 -26.47 -21.78
C VAL A 314 -8.67 -25.27 -21.29
N GLU A 315 -7.97 -24.24 -20.83
CA GLU A 315 -8.54 -23.06 -20.19
C GLU A 315 -7.84 -21.80 -20.74
N PRO A 316 -8.26 -21.31 -21.94
CA PRO A 316 -7.63 -20.17 -22.61
C PRO A 316 -7.49 -18.92 -21.75
N TYR A 317 -8.47 -18.66 -20.87
CA TYR A 317 -8.42 -17.54 -19.91
C TYR A 317 -7.21 -17.58 -18.97
N SER A 318 -6.57 -18.73 -18.75
CA SER A 318 -5.37 -18.83 -17.89
C SER A 318 -4.13 -18.10 -18.44
N GLU A 319 -4.14 -17.66 -19.69
CA GLU A 319 -3.11 -16.76 -20.24
C GLU A 319 -3.12 -15.37 -19.56
N TYR A 320 -4.22 -14.96 -18.93
CA TYR A 320 -4.39 -13.60 -18.39
C TYR A 320 -4.56 -13.61 -16.87
N ASP A 321 -4.20 -12.49 -16.25
CA ASP A 321 -4.09 -12.31 -14.80
C ASP A 321 -5.03 -11.20 -14.28
N LEU A 322 -5.44 -10.30 -15.18
CA LEU A 322 -6.51 -9.33 -14.97
C LEU A 322 -7.40 -9.27 -16.22
N PHE A 323 -8.71 -9.15 -16.02
CA PHE A 323 -9.66 -8.78 -17.05
C PHE A 323 -10.43 -7.53 -16.65
N VAL A 324 -10.91 -6.77 -17.62
CA VAL A 324 -11.77 -5.60 -17.44
C VAL A 324 -12.93 -5.75 -18.44
N THR A 325 -14.15 -5.88 -17.93
CA THR A 325 -15.38 -6.07 -18.71
C THR A 325 -16.37 -4.95 -18.41
N VAL A 326 -17.34 -4.73 -19.30
CA VAL A 326 -18.53 -3.91 -18.98
C VAL A 326 -19.39 -4.65 -17.95
N ALA A 327 -19.95 -3.93 -16.97
CA ALA A 327 -20.72 -4.53 -15.91
C ALA A 327 -21.99 -5.23 -16.43
N SER A 328 -22.16 -6.49 -16.04
CA SER A 328 -23.24 -7.35 -16.54
C SER A 328 -23.72 -8.32 -15.46
N ASP A 329 -25.04 -8.39 -15.25
CA ASP A 329 -25.70 -9.37 -14.37
C ASP A 329 -25.51 -10.82 -14.86
N CYS A 330 -25.28 -10.99 -16.16
CA CYS A 330 -24.95 -12.29 -16.77
C CYS A 330 -23.60 -12.84 -16.25
N GLU A 331 -22.66 -11.95 -15.91
CA GLU A 331 -21.26 -12.26 -15.67
C GLU A 331 -20.96 -12.37 -14.18
N ARG A 332 -21.11 -13.58 -13.64
CA ARG A 332 -20.96 -13.84 -12.20
C ARG A 332 -19.72 -14.66 -11.86
N PHE A 333 -19.46 -15.72 -12.63
CA PHE A 333 -18.39 -16.69 -12.39
C PHE A 333 -17.29 -16.54 -13.44
N ALA A 334 -16.01 -16.61 -13.06
CA ALA A 334 -14.90 -16.53 -14.01
C ALA A 334 -14.80 -17.74 -14.95
N SER A 335 -15.44 -18.87 -14.60
CA SER A 335 -15.58 -20.07 -15.42
C SER A 335 -16.84 -20.85 -15.05
N GLN A 336 -17.34 -21.69 -15.98
CA GLN A 336 -18.59 -22.45 -15.82
C GLN A 336 -19.82 -21.57 -15.54
N ASN A 337 -19.82 -20.31 -15.96
CA ASN A 337 -20.90 -19.36 -15.66
C ASN A 337 -22.24 -19.78 -16.29
N ALA A 338 -22.20 -20.30 -17.52
CA ALA A 338 -23.35 -20.86 -18.23
C ALA A 338 -24.02 -22.05 -17.48
N ARG A 339 -23.35 -22.66 -16.49
CA ARG A 339 -23.96 -23.68 -15.63
C ARG A 339 -25.06 -23.12 -14.72
N PHE A 340 -24.97 -21.84 -14.37
CA PHE A 340 -25.92 -21.14 -13.48
C PHE A 340 -26.71 -20.06 -14.21
N ASN A 341 -26.15 -19.50 -15.27
CA ASN A 341 -26.75 -18.49 -16.12
C ASN A 341 -26.75 -18.98 -17.60
N PRO A 342 -27.64 -19.93 -18.01
CA PRO A 342 -27.49 -20.67 -19.27
C PRO A 342 -27.53 -19.87 -20.56
N ASP A 343 -28.15 -18.69 -20.54
CA ASP A 343 -28.24 -17.78 -21.70
C ASP A 343 -27.05 -16.80 -21.78
N CYS A 344 -26.09 -16.91 -20.85
CA CYS A 344 -24.91 -16.06 -20.73
C CYS A 344 -23.63 -16.80 -21.15
N LEU A 345 -22.57 -16.01 -21.41
CA LEU A 345 -21.24 -16.52 -21.71
C LEU A 345 -20.66 -17.37 -20.55
N ASN A 346 -19.69 -18.23 -20.86
CA ASN A 346 -19.28 -19.31 -19.96
C ASN A 346 -18.06 -18.99 -19.07
N ASP A 347 -17.15 -18.14 -19.52
CA ASP A 347 -15.90 -17.83 -18.83
C ASP A 347 -15.39 -16.42 -19.15
N VAL A 348 -14.51 -15.92 -18.29
CA VAL A 348 -14.11 -14.51 -18.24
C VAL A 348 -13.40 -13.99 -19.49
N LEU A 349 -12.75 -14.86 -20.27
CA LEU A 349 -12.17 -14.44 -21.55
C LEU A 349 -13.23 -14.22 -22.63
N GLN A 350 -14.38 -14.88 -22.55
CA GLN A 350 -15.50 -14.65 -23.46
C GLN A 350 -16.18 -13.30 -23.21
N TYR A 351 -16.19 -12.83 -21.96
CA TYR A 351 -16.77 -11.54 -21.58
C TYR A 351 -16.02 -10.36 -22.21
N VAL A 352 -14.71 -10.50 -22.42
CA VAL A 352 -13.87 -9.54 -23.15
C VAL A 352 -14.13 -9.70 -24.66
N ASP A 353 -15.30 -9.27 -25.11
CA ASP A 353 -15.73 -9.37 -26.52
C ASP A 353 -15.33 -8.13 -27.35
N GLY A 354 -14.84 -7.09 -26.67
CA GLY A 354 -14.29 -5.88 -27.29
C GLY A 354 -15.20 -4.67 -27.18
N GLN A 355 -16.18 -4.69 -26.27
CA GLN A 355 -17.01 -3.53 -25.93
C GLN A 355 -16.16 -2.31 -25.53
N SER A 356 -16.77 -1.13 -25.68
CA SER A 356 -16.23 0.12 -25.14
C SER A 356 -16.42 0.12 -23.62
N ILE A 357 -15.38 0.49 -22.87
CA ILE A 357 -15.45 0.73 -21.41
C ILE A 357 -15.44 2.24 -21.09
N VAL A 358 -15.83 3.06 -22.07
CA VAL A 358 -15.91 4.52 -21.94
C VAL A 358 -17.34 4.89 -21.62
N ASP A 359 -17.53 5.59 -20.51
CA ASP A 359 -18.85 6.01 -20.01
C ASP A 359 -19.80 4.81 -19.76
N GLU A 360 -19.22 3.66 -19.40
CA GLU A 360 -19.89 2.42 -18.98
C GLU A 360 -19.41 2.01 -17.58
N ASP A 361 -20.24 1.26 -16.85
CA ASP A 361 -19.88 0.63 -15.58
C ASP A 361 -18.88 -0.52 -15.83
N ILE A 362 -17.83 -0.63 -14.99
CA ILE A 362 -16.68 -1.51 -15.25
C ILE A 362 -16.39 -2.50 -14.12
N VAL A 363 -16.13 -3.74 -14.51
CA VAL A 363 -15.80 -4.83 -13.59
C VAL A 363 -14.40 -5.34 -13.85
N LEU A 364 -13.58 -5.36 -12.79
CA LEU A 364 -12.27 -5.99 -12.79
C LEU A 364 -12.38 -7.44 -12.33
N TRP A 365 -11.65 -8.31 -13.02
CA TRP A 365 -11.51 -9.72 -12.66
C TRP A 365 -10.04 -10.02 -12.43
N HIS A 366 -9.58 -10.09 -11.18
CA HIS A 366 -8.17 -10.31 -10.86
C HIS A 366 -7.92 -11.75 -10.40
N ARG A 367 -6.94 -12.40 -11.02
CA ARG A 367 -6.42 -13.72 -10.64
C ARG A 367 -5.17 -13.61 -9.78
N VAL A 368 -5.19 -14.25 -8.62
CA VAL A 368 -3.98 -14.59 -7.83
C VAL A 368 -3.75 -16.10 -7.93
N GLY A 369 -2.51 -16.52 -8.16
CA GLY A 369 -2.13 -17.93 -8.28
C GLY A 369 -1.13 -18.36 -7.21
N PHE A 370 -1.24 -19.60 -6.74
CA PHE A 370 -0.34 -20.24 -5.79
C PHE A 370 -0.03 -21.68 -6.21
N HIS A 371 1.22 -21.95 -6.62
CA HIS A 371 1.69 -23.32 -6.89
C HIS A 371 2.20 -23.96 -5.60
N HIS A 372 1.52 -25.02 -5.19
CA HIS A 372 1.84 -25.80 -4.02
C HIS A 372 2.60 -27.07 -4.41
N MET A 373 3.86 -27.16 -3.97
CA MET A 373 4.67 -28.37 -4.00
C MET A 373 4.69 -28.98 -2.58
N PRO A 374 3.94 -30.07 -2.31
CA PRO A 374 3.78 -30.62 -0.95
C PRO A 374 5.09 -30.85 -0.20
N ARG A 375 5.08 -30.61 1.10
CA ARG A 375 6.23 -30.78 2.02
C ARG A 375 5.88 -31.70 3.19
N SER A 376 6.90 -32.14 3.92
CA SER A 376 6.72 -33.02 5.08
C SER A 376 5.93 -32.37 6.21
N GLU A 377 6.00 -31.04 6.30
CA GLU A 377 5.28 -30.17 7.22
C GLU A 377 3.78 -30.09 6.92
N ASP A 378 3.35 -30.46 5.70
CA ASP A 378 1.95 -30.40 5.27
C ASP A 378 1.19 -31.72 5.59
N GLN A 379 1.86 -32.67 6.25
CA GLN A 379 1.30 -33.96 6.63
C GLN A 379 0.25 -33.83 7.76
N ARG A 380 -0.86 -34.56 7.61
CA ARG A 380 -2.05 -34.58 8.50
C ARG A 380 -2.84 -33.26 8.50
N HIS A 381 -2.18 -32.13 8.74
CA HIS A 381 -2.79 -30.80 8.72
C HIS A 381 -1.82 -29.83 8.05
N MET A 382 -2.20 -29.30 6.89
CA MET A 382 -1.44 -28.32 6.14
C MET A 382 -1.51 -26.96 6.83
N HIS A 383 -0.38 -26.27 6.95
CA HIS A 383 -0.37 -24.88 7.41
C HIS A 383 -1.21 -24.00 6.47
N ALA A 384 -1.74 -22.88 6.97
CA ALA A 384 -2.43 -21.92 6.11
C ALA A 384 -1.43 -21.25 5.16
N HIS A 385 -1.59 -21.51 3.86
CA HIS A 385 -0.95 -20.77 2.78
C HIS A 385 -1.86 -19.59 2.43
N TRP A 386 -1.36 -18.37 2.58
CA TRP A 386 -2.13 -17.15 2.36
C TRP A 386 -1.69 -16.46 1.07
N ASP A 387 -2.64 -16.23 0.19
CA ASP A 387 -2.42 -15.59 -1.11
C ASP A 387 -3.52 -14.55 -1.36
N GLY A 388 -3.10 -13.38 -1.88
CA GLY A 388 -3.97 -12.21 -1.99
C GLY A 388 -3.28 -11.02 -2.67
N PHE A 389 -3.90 -9.86 -2.58
CA PHE A 389 -3.40 -8.59 -3.11
C PHE A 389 -3.99 -7.42 -2.33
N VAL A 390 -3.29 -6.28 -2.38
CA VAL A 390 -3.77 -5.03 -1.76
C VAL A 390 -4.30 -4.11 -2.84
N MET A 391 -5.50 -3.58 -2.63
CA MET A 391 -6.07 -2.45 -3.35
C MET A 391 -5.72 -1.19 -2.55
N GLN A 392 -4.69 -0.46 -2.98
CA GLN A 392 -4.16 0.70 -2.28
C GLN A 392 -4.91 1.97 -2.69
N ALA A 393 -5.39 2.73 -1.72
CA ALA A 393 -6.01 4.02 -1.97
C ALA A 393 -4.97 5.05 -2.46
N GLN A 394 -5.30 5.80 -3.51
CA GLN A 394 -4.48 6.86 -4.09
C GLN A 394 -5.34 8.12 -4.27
N ASN A 395 -4.85 9.28 -3.82
CA ASN A 395 -5.58 10.56 -3.82
C ASN A 395 -6.93 10.57 -3.04
N VAL A 396 -7.26 9.50 -2.32
CA VAL A 396 -8.42 9.41 -1.41
C VAL A 396 -8.14 10.12 -0.08
N LEU A 397 -6.87 10.16 0.34
CA LEU A 397 -6.38 10.86 1.52
C LEU A 397 -5.53 12.06 1.11
N PRO A 398 -5.59 13.20 1.86
CA PRO A 398 -4.75 14.37 1.60
C PRO A 398 -3.27 14.19 2.00
N GLY A 399 -2.93 13.07 2.64
CA GLY A 399 -1.60 12.75 3.16
C GLY A 399 -1.65 11.47 4.02
N THR A 400 -0.55 11.13 4.67
CA THR A 400 -0.46 9.91 5.49
C THR A 400 -1.54 9.87 6.59
N SER A 401 -2.22 8.73 6.69
CA SER A 401 -3.22 8.43 7.73
C SER A 401 -2.69 8.76 9.13
N GLY A 402 -3.44 9.56 9.90
CA GLY A 402 -3.03 10.00 11.24
C GLY A 402 -2.10 11.23 11.31
N LEU A 403 -1.65 11.77 10.17
CA LEU A 403 -1.08 13.13 10.05
C LEU A 403 -2.08 14.11 9.40
N SER A 404 -3.12 13.58 8.74
CA SER A 404 -4.23 14.32 8.15
C SER A 404 -4.89 15.31 9.12
N GLY A 405 -4.73 16.61 8.87
CA GLY A 405 -5.35 17.70 9.62
C GLY A 405 -4.38 18.70 10.26
N LEU A 406 -3.08 18.37 10.32
CA LEU A 406 -2.03 19.36 10.61
C LEU A 406 -1.50 19.94 9.28
N PRO A 407 -1.56 21.26 9.05
CA PRO A 407 -0.98 21.86 7.85
C PRO A 407 0.55 21.85 7.97
N ASN A 408 1.22 21.24 6.98
CA ASN A 408 2.68 21.20 6.91
C ASN A 408 3.30 22.61 6.98
N GLN A 409 4.19 22.82 7.95
CA GLN A 409 4.94 24.07 8.07
C GLN A 409 6.28 23.92 7.36
N ALA A 410 6.47 24.66 6.27
CA ALA A 410 7.71 24.61 5.50
C ALA A 410 8.95 24.86 6.38
N PRO A 411 10.09 24.18 6.12
CA PRO A 411 11.31 24.34 6.89
C PRO A 411 11.79 25.79 6.91
N VAL A 412 12.31 26.23 8.05
CA VAL A 412 12.77 27.61 8.27
C VAL A 412 14.27 27.61 8.49
N TRP A 413 15.00 28.40 7.70
CA TRP A 413 16.44 28.59 7.87
C TRP A 413 16.76 29.23 9.23
N GLN A 414 17.67 28.63 10.00
CA GLN A 414 18.15 29.23 11.26
C GLN A 414 18.95 30.51 10.96
N GLN A 415 19.95 30.39 10.07
CA GLN A 415 20.68 31.52 9.52
C GLN A 415 21.51 31.09 8.29
N LEU A 416 21.26 31.71 7.14
CA LEU A 416 22.21 31.74 6.03
C LEU A 416 22.89 33.11 6.00
N ILE A 417 24.23 33.10 5.91
CA ILE A 417 25.05 34.30 5.90
C ILE A 417 25.96 34.31 4.69
N ASP A 418 26.23 35.52 4.17
CA ASP A 418 27.28 35.75 3.19
C ASP A 418 28.62 35.20 3.73
N ARG A 419 29.43 34.66 2.82
CA ARG A 419 30.70 33.98 3.12
C ARG A 419 31.85 34.62 2.36
N ASP A 420 33.01 34.62 3.00
CA ASP A 420 34.28 34.95 2.36
C ASP A 420 35.24 33.77 2.49
N GLY A 421 36.17 33.65 1.55
CA GLY A 421 37.23 32.64 1.56
C GLY A 421 38.33 32.96 0.56
N GLU A 422 39.39 32.15 0.55
CA GLU A 422 40.48 32.26 -0.41
C GLU A 422 40.63 30.98 -1.23
N THR A 423 41.10 31.11 -2.47
CA THR A 423 41.37 29.97 -3.35
C THR A 423 42.37 29.01 -2.71
N GLY A 424 42.00 27.73 -2.60
CA GLY A 424 42.79 26.70 -1.92
C GLY A 424 42.44 26.50 -0.44
N ALA A 425 41.48 27.23 0.12
CA ALA A 425 40.92 26.94 1.43
C ALA A 425 39.96 25.73 1.38
N ASP A 426 40.07 24.85 2.38
CA ASP A 426 39.17 23.71 2.56
C ASP A 426 37.91 24.14 3.33
N ILE A 427 36.76 23.68 2.88
CA ILE A 427 35.44 23.97 3.42
C ILE A 427 34.90 22.73 4.13
N HIS A 428 34.33 22.94 5.33
CA HIS A 428 33.63 21.92 6.08
C HIS A 428 32.64 22.60 7.05
N THR A 429 31.38 22.78 6.64
CA THR A 429 30.37 23.48 7.45
C THR A 429 28.99 22.83 7.31
N GLN A 430 28.24 22.80 8.40
CA GLN A 430 26.87 22.33 8.43
C GLN A 430 25.92 23.51 8.24
N LEU A 431 25.04 23.45 7.24
CA LEU A 431 23.88 24.33 7.13
C LEU A 431 22.74 23.76 7.98
N GLN A 432 21.93 24.63 8.58
CA GLN A 432 20.84 24.24 9.49
C GLN A 432 19.57 25.01 9.17
N ALA A 433 18.48 24.27 9.07
CA ALA A 433 17.12 24.73 9.10
C ALA A 433 16.37 23.91 10.16
N ASP A 434 15.39 24.53 10.79
CA ASP A 434 14.47 23.90 11.71
C ASP A 434 13.16 23.58 10.97
N ASP A 435 12.50 22.54 11.43
CA ASP A 435 11.19 22.13 10.95
C ASP A 435 10.23 22.06 12.13
N ALA A 436 9.10 22.77 12.05
CA ALA A 436 8.16 22.85 13.16
C ALA A 436 7.42 21.52 13.39
N ASP A 437 7.29 20.72 12.33
CA ASP A 437 6.71 19.38 12.37
C ASP A 437 7.79 18.31 12.66
N ASN A 438 9.08 18.69 12.74
CA ASN A 438 10.25 17.83 12.98
C ASN A 438 10.47 16.76 11.90
N ASP A 439 10.10 17.08 10.66
CA ASP A 439 10.25 16.18 9.52
C ASP A 439 11.69 16.16 8.96
N ILE A 440 12.01 15.18 8.12
CA ILE A 440 13.39 14.89 7.72
C ILE A 440 13.81 15.82 6.57
N LEU A 441 14.67 16.79 6.91
CA LEU A 441 15.11 17.79 5.94
C LEU A 441 16.22 17.30 4.99
N SER A 442 16.02 17.60 3.70
CA SER A 442 16.95 17.38 2.62
C SER A 442 17.43 18.70 2.01
N TYR A 443 18.71 18.76 1.63
CA TYR A 443 19.39 19.99 1.22
C TYR A 443 19.95 19.87 -0.20
N SER A 444 19.79 20.93 -1.01
CA SER A 444 20.45 21.09 -2.31
C SER A 444 20.87 22.54 -2.54
N ALA A 445 21.82 22.78 -3.44
CA ALA A 445 22.28 24.13 -3.75
C ALA A 445 22.72 24.28 -5.22
N THR A 446 22.56 25.48 -5.76
CA THR A 446 23.09 25.89 -7.06
C THR A 446 24.03 27.09 -6.89
N GLY A 447 24.84 27.41 -7.90
CA GLY A 447 25.76 28.56 -7.86
C GLY A 447 26.97 28.42 -6.94
N LEU A 448 27.23 27.22 -6.38
CA LEU A 448 28.39 26.95 -5.53
C LEU A 448 29.74 27.26 -6.24
N PRO A 449 30.75 27.76 -5.51
CA PRO A 449 32.11 27.93 -6.07
C PRO A 449 32.70 26.59 -6.54
N PRO A 450 33.49 26.59 -7.65
CA PRO A 450 34.14 25.38 -8.14
C PRO A 450 34.97 24.66 -7.07
N GLY A 451 34.75 23.35 -6.95
CA GLY A 451 35.39 22.48 -5.97
C GLY A 451 34.67 22.35 -4.62
N VAL A 452 33.51 23.01 -4.44
CA VAL A 452 32.63 22.86 -3.27
C VAL A 452 31.34 22.12 -3.64
N SER A 453 30.87 21.25 -2.75
CA SER A 453 29.63 20.47 -2.87
C SER A 453 28.83 20.49 -1.56
N LEU A 454 27.50 20.41 -1.68
CA LEU A 454 26.58 20.28 -0.56
C LEU A 454 26.03 18.85 -0.51
N SER A 455 26.11 18.19 0.64
CA SER A 455 25.46 16.90 0.84
C SER A 455 23.96 17.06 1.10
N THR A 456 23.18 15.99 0.86
CA THR A 456 21.73 15.97 1.11
C THR A 456 21.36 16.21 2.58
N ARG A 457 22.31 16.06 3.52
CA ARG A 457 22.13 16.37 4.95
C ARG A 457 22.64 17.77 5.33
N GLY A 458 22.83 18.69 4.39
CA GLY A 458 23.23 20.07 4.65
C GLY A 458 24.74 20.28 4.91
N HIS A 459 25.58 19.25 4.71
CA HIS A 459 27.02 19.36 4.93
C HIS A 459 27.74 19.90 3.69
N LEU A 460 28.13 21.16 3.76
CA LEU A 460 28.86 21.92 2.75
C LEU A 460 30.36 21.63 2.91
N HIS A 461 30.99 21.08 1.86
CA HIS A 461 32.37 20.62 1.93
C HIS A 461 33.10 20.72 0.59
N GLY A 462 34.42 20.62 0.61
CA GLY A 462 35.27 20.63 -0.59
C GLY A 462 36.39 21.63 -0.45
N ARG A 463 36.91 22.14 -1.57
CA ARG A 463 38.03 23.09 -1.59
C ARG A 463 37.79 24.15 -2.64
N LEU A 464 37.92 25.42 -2.28
CA LEU A 464 37.71 26.54 -3.21
C LEU A 464 38.78 26.52 -4.32
N GLN A 465 38.39 26.45 -5.59
CA GLN A 465 39.34 26.35 -6.71
C GLN A 465 39.50 27.63 -7.54
N GLN A 466 38.57 28.58 -7.43
CA GLN A 466 38.54 29.77 -8.27
C GLN A 466 38.07 31.00 -7.48
N ALA A 467 38.75 32.12 -7.69
CA ALA A 467 38.35 33.42 -7.17
C ALA A 467 37.17 34.01 -7.97
N GLY A 468 36.27 34.70 -7.28
CA GLY A 468 35.05 35.26 -7.86
C GLY A 468 34.01 35.62 -6.81
N LEU A 469 32.92 36.27 -7.25
CA LEU A 469 31.72 36.46 -6.45
C LEU A 469 30.65 35.48 -6.94
N TYR A 470 30.21 34.59 -6.07
CA TYR A 470 29.19 33.58 -6.35
C TYR A 470 27.91 33.95 -5.61
N THR A 471 26.75 33.81 -6.26
CA THR A 471 25.45 33.80 -5.58
C THR A 471 25.06 32.35 -5.42
N VAL A 472 25.07 31.85 -4.19
CA VAL A 472 24.68 30.48 -3.87
C VAL A 472 23.22 30.48 -3.46
N GLU A 473 22.38 29.83 -4.24
CA GLU A 473 21.00 29.55 -3.86
C GLU A 473 20.96 28.17 -3.18
N VAL A 474 20.39 28.10 -1.98
CA VAL A 474 20.22 26.86 -1.22
C VAL A 474 18.73 26.60 -1.04
N VAL A 475 18.34 25.35 -1.26
CA VAL A 475 17.00 24.85 -1.04
C VAL A 475 17.05 23.79 0.06
N VAL A 476 16.25 23.99 1.10
CA VAL A 476 15.92 22.95 2.09
C VAL A 476 14.48 22.50 1.87
N ARG A 477 14.26 21.18 1.88
CA ARG A 477 12.96 20.55 1.64
C ARG A 477 12.66 19.55 2.75
N ASP A 478 11.43 19.57 3.26
CA ASP A 478 10.82 18.44 3.94
C ASP A 478 10.29 17.45 2.84
N ASP A 479 9.25 16.66 3.12
CA ASP A 479 8.60 15.77 2.13
C ASP A 479 7.38 16.38 1.39
N HIS A 480 7.03 17.65 1.66
CA HIS A 480 5.82 18.31 1.15
C HIS A 480 6.04 19.72 0.55
N SER A 481 7.00 20.47 1.09
CA SER A 481 7.27 21.89 0.92
C SER A 481 8.78 22.18 0.89
N HIS A 482 9.15 23.46 0.81
CA HIS A 482 10.55 23.90 0.81
C HIS A 482 10.72 25.38 1.13
N ALA A 483 11.91 25.73 1.63
CA ALA A 483 12.39 27.10 1.70
C ALA A 483 13.62 27.28 0.81
N VAL A 484 13.65 28.42 0.10
CA VAL A 484 14.75 28.86 -0.76
C VAL A 484 15.33 30.13 -0.16
N GLU A 485 16.64 30.16 0.03
CA GLU A 485 17.37 31.36 0.44
C GLU A 485 18.72 31.42 -0.29
N SER A 486 19.24 32.62 -0.50
CA SER A 486 20.51 32.85 -1.20
C SER A 486 21.48 33.63 -0.35
N PHE A 487 22.75 33.23 -0.39
CA PHE A 487 23.85 33.99 0.20
C PHE A 487 24.96 34.22 -0.84
N LYS A 488 25.72 35.30 -0.68
CA LYS A 488 26.88 35.59 -1.52
C LYS A 488 28.11 34.91 -0.96
N TRP A 489 28.97 34.42 -1.85
CA TRP A 489 30.28 33.91 -1.50
C TRP A 489 31.37 34.65 -2.27
N THR A 490 32.16 35.46 -1.57
CA THR A 490 33.37 36.07 -2.12
C THR A 490 34.53 35.10 -1.98
N VAL A 491 35.17 34.74 -3.08
CA VAL A 491 36.42 33.96 -3.06
C VAL A 491 37.55 34.84 -3.58
N GLY A 492 38.52 35.13 -2.72
CA GLY A 492 39.73 35.86 -3.05
C GLY A 492 40.82 34.97 -3.69
N GLU A 493 41.78 35.62 -4.34
CA GLU A 493 43.06 34.99 -4.68
C GLU A 493 44.00 35.07 -3.48
N VAL A 494 44.72 33.98 -3.20
CA VAL A 494 45.79 33.99 -2.18
C VAL A 494 46.90 34.90 -2.67
N ALA A 495 47.19 35.98 -1.92
CA ALA A 495 48.24 36.92 -2.29
C ALA A 495 49.60 36.18 -2.39
N PRO A 496 50.37 36.35 -3.49
CA PRO A 496 51.65 35.66 -3.64
C PRO A 496 52.62 36.09 -2.54
N VAL A 497 53.14 35.11 -1.79
CA VAL A 497 54.07 35.35 -0.68
C VAL A 497 55.37 35.96 -1.23
N THR A 498 55.47 37.28 -1.15
CA THR A 498 56.66 38.03 -1.56
C THR A 498 57.79 37.78 -0.56
N ARG A 499 58.62 36.76 -0.83
CA ARG A 499 59.91 36.60 -0.15
C ARG A 499 60.78 37.83 -0.45
N LYS A 500 60.80 38.80 0.47
CA LYS A 500 61.76 39.92 0.44
C LYS A 500 63.18 39.35 0.49
N GLY A 501 63.92 39.48 -0.61
CA GLY A 501 65.34 39.18 -0.65
C GLY A 501 66.15 40.25 0.08
N GLY A 502 67.18 39.82 0.83
CA GLY A 502 68.15 40.72 1.46
C GLY A 502 69.07 39.99 2.42
N GLY A 503 70.39 40.17 2.25
CA GLY A 503 71.42 39.70 3.18
C GLY A 503 72.39 38.67 2.60
N ALA A 504 73.63 39.08 2.38
CA ALA A 504 74.71 38.20 1.93
C ALA A 504 75.57 37.71 3.10
N ALA A 505 76.09 36.47 2.96
CA ALA A 505 77.27 35.90 3.60
C ALA A 505 77.42 35.96 5.14
N SER A 506 77.34 34.78 5.78
CA SER A 506 78.45 34.27 6.61
C SER A 506 78.44 32.74 6.68
N VAL A 507 79.63 32.15 6.73
CA VAL A 507 79.89 30.70 6.60
C VAL A 507 79.90 30.03 7.98
N LEU A 508 79.35 28.82 8.08
CA LEU A 508 79.92 27.80 8.97
C LEU A 508 79.73 26.39 8.38
N LEU A 509 80.79 25.58 8.38
CA LEU A 509 80.78 24.19 7.91
C LEU A 509 80.03 23.27 8.87
N LEU A 510 79.56 22.12 8.37
CA LEU A 510 79.89 20.81 8.94
C LEU A 510 79.63 19.67 7.93
N LEU A 511 80.61 18.77 7.77
CA LEU A 511 80.46 17.52 7.00
C LEU A 511 80.05 16.36 7.91
N SER A 512 79.13 15.52 7.44
CA SER A 512 79.10 14.06 7.69
C SER A 512 78.10 13.43 6.70
N ALA A 513 78.56 12.70 5.68
CA ALA A 513 78.99 11.31 5.74
C ALA A 513 77.84 10.35 6.08
N GLY A 514 77.27 9.72 5.05
CA GLY A 514 76.23 8.69 5.22
C GLY A 514 76.82 7.30 5.46
N VAL A 515 76.03 6.44 6.11
CA VAL A 515 76.29 4.99 6.23
C VAL A 515 74.97 4.25 6.00
N LEU A 516 74.95 3.38 4.99
CA LEU A 516 73.92 2.34 4.88
C LEU A 516 74.27 1.20 5.85
N LEU A 517 73.28 0.69 6.60
CA LEU A 517 73.33 -0.68 7.11
C LEU A 517 71.97 -1.36 6.91
N ALA A 518 71.96 -2.37 6.04
CA ALA A 518 70.83 -3.29 5.91
C ALA A 518 70.91 -4.38 6.99
N TRP A 519 69.76 -4.80 7.54
CA TRP A 519 69.68 -5.99 8.37
C TRP A 519 68.66 -6.99 7.81
N ARG A 520 69.08 -8.25 7.77
CA ARG A 520 68.33 -9.39 7.21
C ARG A 520 67.33 -9.95 8.22
N ARG A 521 66.24 -10.54 7.71
CA ARG A 521 65.41 -11.50 8.46
C ARG A 521 66.19 -12.79 8.77
N PRO A 522 65.90 -13.47 9.89
CA PRO A 522 65.93 -14.92 9.97
C PRO A 522 64.51 -15.50 9.86
N ALA A 523 64.40 -16.74 9.39
CA ALA A 523 63.18 -17.54 9.42
C ALA A 523 63.49 -18.89 10.04
N THR A 524 62.66 -19.32 10.99
CA THR A 524 62.61 -20.69 11.53
C THR A 524 61.18 -20.95 11.99
N GLY A 525 60.50 -21.95 11.41
CA GLY A 525 59.20 -22.42 11.90
C GLY A 525 59.34 -23.60 12.87
N ILE A 526 58.21 -24.09 13.39
CA ILE A 526 57.99 -25.45 13.93
C ILE A 526 56.47 -25.73 13.92
N MET A 527 56.09 -27.01 13.88
CA MET A 527 54.74 -27.52 13.57
C MET A 527 53.87 -27.82 14.81
N HIS A 528 52.53 -27.63 14.65
CA HIS A 528 51.42 -28.50 15.11
C HIS A 528 51.22 -28.87 16.61
N PRO A 529 50.07 -29.50 16.99
CA PRO A 529 48.70 -29.50 16.41
C PRO A 529 47.57 -29.35 17.47
N GLY A 530 46.30 -29.31 17.03
CA GLY A 530 45.21 -29.95 17.80
C GLY A 530 43.84 -29.24 17.80
N SER A 531 42.80 -30.01 17.42
CA SER A 531 41.33 -29.74 17.49
C SER A 531 40.81 -28.45 16.85
#